data_AF-A0A7C3UMI7-F1
#
_entry.id   AF-A0A7C3UMI7-F1
#
_cell.length_a   1.000
_cell.length_b   1.000
_cell.length_c   1.000
_cell.angle_alpha   90.00
_cell.angle_beta   90.00
_cell.angle_gamma   90.00
#
_symmetry.space_group_name_H-M   'P 1'
#
loop_
_entity.id
_entity.type
_entity.pdbx_description
1 polymer ?
#
loop_
_entity_poly.entity_id
_entity_poly.type
_entity_poly.pdbx_seq_one_letter_code
_entity_poly.pdbx_strand_id
1 'polypeptide(L)' 'MWFKEDDPSVPVCYCRGVSTADIVEHVAVRRCCNNLTDIQQHTGANTGRDCITMNPGGT' A
#
# COMPACT_ATOMS: atom_id res chain seq x y z
N MET A 1 -10.36 21.15 -12.42
CA MET A 1 -10.29 19.94 -11.57
C MET A 1 -9.21 20.17 -10.53
N TRP A 2 -9.58 20.17 -9.25
CA TRP A 2 -8.61 20.15 -8.16
C TRP A 2 -8.15 18.71 -7.99
N PHE A 3 -6.89 18.40 -8.30
CA PHE A 3 -6.29 17.14 -7.86
C PHE A 3 -6.15 17.25 -6.34
N LYS A 4 -6.98 16.55 -5.58
CA LYS A 4 -6.71 16.35 -4.15
C LYS A 4 -5.42 15.55 -4.09
N GLU A 5 -4.38 16.12 -3.51
CA GLU A 5 -3.20 15.37 -3.12
C GLU A 5 -3.67 14.30 -2.12
N ASP A 6 -3.59 13.03 -2.51
CA ASP A 6 -3.88 11.92 -1.61
C ASP A 6 -2.84 11.92 -0.48
N ASP A 7 -3.31 11.96 0.76
CA ASP A 7 -2.44 11.94 1.94
C ASP A 7 -1.64 10.62 1.95
N PRO A 8 -0.29 10.68 1.90
CA PRO A 8 0.53 9.49 1.72
C PRO A 8 0.53 8.56 2.94
N SER A 9 0.01 9.02 4.08
CA SER A 9 -0.16 8.20 5.29
C SER A 9 -1.43 7.34 5.25
N VAL A 10 -2.37 7.63 4.35
CA VAL A 10 -3.59 6.82 4.22
C VAL A 10 -3.22 5.41 3.74
N PRO A 11 -3.73 4.35 4.42
CA PRO A 11 -3.49 2.98 4.00
C PRO A 11 -4.02 2.72 2.60
N VAL A 12 -3.18 2.13 1.76
CA VAL A 12 -3.58 1.50 0.49
C VAL A 12 -3.96 0.04 0.68
N CYS A 13 -3.38 -0.64 1.68
CA CYS A 13 -3.80 -1.98 2.10
C CYS A 13 -4.18 -1.99 3.58
N TYR A 14 -5.47 -1.87 3.86
CA TYR A 14 -6.03 -1.80 5.21
C TYR A 14 -5.78 -3.06 6.03
N CYS A 15 -5.80 -4.25 5.41
CA CYS A 15 -5.59 -5.53 6.10
C CYS A 15 -4.19 -5.64 6.73
N ARG A 16 -3.21 -4.91 6.21
CA ARG A 16 -1.82 -4.95 6.68
C ARG A 16 -1.29 -3.59 7.13
N GLY A 17 -2.14 -2.56 7.11
CA GLY A 17 -1.76 -1.19 7.46
C GLY A 17 -0.69 -0.59 6.55
N VAL A 18 -0.59 -1.02 5.29
CA VAL A 18 0.43 -0.51 4.35
C VAL A 18 -0.10 0.76 3.69
N SER A 19 0.67 1.84 3.78
CA SER A 19 0.39 3.16 3.19
C SER A 19 1.13 3.40 1.87
N THR A 20 0.78 4.47 1.17
CA THR A 20 1.52 4.91 -0.03
C THR A 20 2.97 5.25 0.31
N ALA A 21 3.21 5.89 1.46
CA ALA A 21 4.55 6.21 1.94
C ALA A 21 5.43 4.96 2.09
N ASP A 22 4.88 3.87 2.62
CA ASP A 22 5.62 2.60 2.79
C ASP A 22 6.05 2.02 1.43
N ILE A 23 5.15 2.04 0.43
CA ILE A 23 5.47 1.55 -0.91
C ILE A 23 6.55 2.44 -1.56
N VAL A 24 6.42 3.76 -1.44
CA VAL A 24 7.39 4.72 -1.99
C VAL A 24 8.76 4.56 -1.33
N GLU A 25 8.83 4.32 -0.03
CA GLU A 25 10.08 4.06 0.69
C GLU A 25 10.81 2.84 0.08
N HIS A 26 10.10 1.75 -0.18
CA HIS A 26 10.69 0.54 -0.76
C HIS A 26 11.12 0.67 -2.22
N VAL A 27 10.38 1.45 -3.03
CA VAL A 27 10.62 1.60 -4.47
C VAL A 27 11.61 2.74 -4.78
N ALA A 28 11.42 3.93 -4.21
CA ALA A 28 12.14 5.14 -4.61
C ALA A 28 13.34 5.45 -3.71
N VAL A 29 13.21 5.20 -2.40
CA VAL A 29 14.24 5.54 -1.41
C VAL A 29 15.23 4.38 -1.24
N ARG A 30 14.74 3.22 -0.79
CA ARG A 30 15.55 2.02 -0.58
C ARG A 30 15.91 1.31 -1.87
N ARG A 31 15.10 1.50 -2.93
CA ARG A 31 15.26 0.88 -4.25
C ARG A 31 15.45 -0.65 -4.19
N CYS A 32 14.77 -1.28 -3.23
CA CYS A 32 14.85 -2.72 -3.00
C CYS A 32 13.71 -3.49 -3.66
N CYS A 33 12.67 -2.80 -4.16
CA CYS A 33 11.54 -3.40 -4.85
C CYS A 33 11.46 -2.90 -6.28
N ASN A 34 11.47 -3.81 -7.25
CA ASN A 34 11.44 -3.50 -8.68
C ASN A 34 10.16 -4.00 -9.36
N ASN A 35 9.34 -4.77 -8.66
CA ASN A 35 8.08 -5.32 -9.16
C ASN A 35 7.07 -5.50 -8.00
N LEU A 36 5.83 -5.85 -8.34
CA LEU A 36 4.75 -6.05 -7.36
C LEU A 36 5.05 -7.18 -6.36
N THR A 37 5.67 -8.27 -6.80
CA THR A 37 6.04 -9.40 -5.93
C THR A 37 6.99 -8.93 -4.83
N ASP A 38 8.01 -8.13 -5.16
CA ASP A 38 8.95 -7.60 -4.17
C ASP A 38 8.23 -6.71 -3.14
N ILE A 39 7.30 -5.86 -3.60
CA ILE A 39 6.49 -4.99 -2.73
C ILE A 39 5.64 -5.85 -1.78
N GLN A 40 4.95 -6.87 -2.31
CA GLN A 40 4.14 -7.79 -1.50
C GLN A 40 5.00 -8.55 -0.49
N GLN A 41 6.19 -9.02 -0.87
CA GLN A 41 7.09 -9.74 0.03
C GLN A 41 7.62 -8.85 1.15
N HIS A 42 7.94 -7.59 0.86
CA HIS A 42 8.53 -6.68 1.84
C HIS A 42 7.50 -5.99 2.74
N THR A 43 6.33 -5.62 2.20
CA THR A 43 5.29 -4.88 2.94
C THR A 43 4.15 -5.78 3.41
N GLY A 44 3.97 -6.95 2.82
CA GLY A 44 2.80 -7.80 3.03
C GLY A 44 1.53 -7.29 2.35
N ALA A 45 1.56 -6.16 1.63
CA ALA A 45 0.38 -5.63 0.94
C ALA A 45 -0.31 -6.70 0.08
N ASN A 46 -1.65 -6.66 0.02
CA ASN A 46 -2.47 -7.61 -0.74
C ASN A 46 -2.43 -9.08 -0.26
N THR A 47 -1.81 -9.39 0.89
CA THR A 47 -1.78 -10.77 1.44
C THR A 47 -2.74 -11.01 2.61
N GLY A 48 -3.58 -10.02 2.95
CA GLY A 48 -4.64 -10.14 3.96
C GLY A 48 -5.88 -10.87 3.43
N ARG A 49 -6.83 -11.20 4.31
CA ARG A 49 -8.07 -11.92 3.93
C ARG A 49 -9.36 -11.21 4.35
N ASP A 50 -9.25 -10.11 5.09
CA ASP A 50 -10.39 -9.38 5.68
C ASP A 50 -10.75 -8.12 4.90
N CYS A 51 -10.45 -8.08 3.59
CA CYS A 51 -10.60 -6.88 2.75
C CYS A 51 -12.03 -6.34 2.74
N ILE A 52 -13.04 -7.23 2.70
CA ILE A 52 -14.46 -6.85 2.71
C ILE A 52 -14.82 -6.04 3.97
N THR A 53 -14.17 -6.32 5.10
CA THR A 53 -14.47 -5.67 6.38
C THR A 53 -13.56 -4.47 6.64
N MET A 54 -12.28 -4.56 6.27
CA MET A 54 -11.28 -3.55 6.62
C MET A 54 -11.05 -2.50 5.53
N ASN A 55 -11.16 -2.87 4.25
CA ASN A 55 -10.99 -1.92 3.16
C ASN A 55 -12.31 -1.17 2.94
N PRO A 56 -12.35 0.17 3.00
CA PRO A 56 -13.56 0.95 2.70
C PRO A 56 -14.17 0.66 1.33
N GLY A 57 -13.35 0.21 0.36
CA GLY A 57 -13.82 -0.23 -0.95
C GLY A 57 -14.45 -1.62 -0.98
N GLY A 58 -14.31 -2.42 0.09
CA GLY A 58 -14.90 -3.75 0.22
C GLY A 58 -14.22 -4.85 -0.61
N THR A 59 -13.01 -4.62 -1.13
CA THR A 59 -12.25 -5.59 -1.94
C THR A 59 -10.75 -5.54 -1.68
#